data_AF-A0AAD7HK49-F1
#
_entry.id   AF-A0AAD7HK49-F1
#
_cell.length_a   1.000
_cell.length_b   1.000
_cell.length_c   1.000
_cell.angle_alpha   90.00
_cell.angle_beta   90.00
_cell.angle_gamma   90.00
#
_symmetry.space_group_name_H-M   'P 1'
#
loop_
_entity.id
_entity.type
_entity.pdbx_description
1 polymer ?
#
loop_
_entity_poly.entity_id
_entity_poly.type
_entity_poly.pdbx_seq_one_letter_code
_entity_poly.pdbx_strand_id
1 'polypeptide(L)'
;FSPLAAAFALFVGLIGYPGILLNNRPFLAVYTFLLWIAFGLLVVPGYITYKRRTLNLEAKVNQQWSQELGAAGRLTIQSVLGCCGYFSPFVEATVSATCSRSILPGCKQQFLEFQEKASTR
;
A
#
# COMPACT_ATOMS: atom_id res chain seq x y z
N PHE A 1 -5.10 -9.49 -9.67
CA PHE A 1 -5.45 -10.90 -9.92
C PHE A 1 -4.16 -11.64 -10.23
N SER A 2 -3.75 -12.63 -9.42
CA SER A 2 -2.47 -13.32 -9.63
C SER A 2 -2.70 -14.57 -10.50
N PRO A 3 -2.23 -14.59 -11.77
CA PRO A 3 -2.46 -15.73 -12.67
C PRO A 3 -1.82 -17.02 -12.15
N LEU A 4 -0.72 -16.90 -11.39
CA LEU A 4 -0.03 -18.03 -10.77
C LEU A 4 -0.91 -18.72 -9.72
N ALA A 5 -1.63 -17.95 -8.91
CA ALA A 5 -2.53 -18.48 -7.89
C ALA A 5 -3.74 -19.19 -8.53
N ALA A 6 -4.27 -18.63 -9.63
CA ALA A 6 -5.36 -19.24 -10.38
C ALA A 6 -4.93 -20.57 -11.03
N ALA A 7 -3.77 -20.60 -11.69
CA ALA A 7 -3.23 -21.83 -12.30
C ALA A 7 -2.96 -22.91 -11.25
N PHE A 8 -2.40 -22.54 -10.09
CA PHE A 8 -2.15 -23.47 -9.00
C PHE A 8 -3.45 -24.01 -8.41
N ALA A 9 -4.46 -23.16 -8.17
CA ALA A 9 -5.77 -23.61 -7.67
C ALA A 9 -6.46 -24.60 -8.64
N LEU A 10 -6.37 -24.36 -9.96
CA LEU A 10 -6.89 -25.28 -10.97
C LEU A 10 -6.16 -26.63 -10.95
N PHE A 11 -4.83 -26.61 -10.85
CA PHE A 11 -4.01 -27.83 -10.73
C PHE A 11 -4.37 -28.64 -9.48
N VAL A 12 -4.54 -27.97 -8.34
CA VAL A 12 -4.96 -28.62 -7.08
C VAL A 12 -6.37 -29.21 -7.21
N GLY A 13 -7.31 -28.52 -7.87
CA GLY A 13 -8.65 -29.04 -8.16
C GLY A 13 -8.65 -30.29 -9.04
N LEU A 14 -7.78 -30.33 -10.06
CA LEU A 14 -7.60 -31.49 -10.94
C LEU A 14 -7.06 -32.72 -10.21
N ILE A 15 -6.24 -32.55 -9.17
CA ILE A 15 -5.73 -33.65 -8.33
C ILE A 15 -6.77 -34.10 -7.30
N GLY A 16 -7.60 -33.18 -6.80
CA GLY A 16 -8.66 -33.48 -5.83
C GLY A 16 -9.76 -34.37 -6.40
N TYR A 17 -10.15 -34.14 -7.66
CA TYR A 17 -11.21 -34.91 -8.34
C TYR A 17 -10.96 -36.44 -8.34
N PRO A 18 -9.80 -36.96 -8.81
CA PRO A 18 -9.51 -38.40 -8.76
C PRO A 18 -9.28 -38.90 -7.32
N GLY A 19 -8.77 -38.06 -6.41
CA GLY A 19 -8.56 -38.44 -5.01
C GLY A 19 -9.85 -38.81 -4.28
N ILE A 20 -10.95 -38.10 -4.56
CA ILE A 20 -12.29 -38.37 -4.02
C ILE A 20 -12.91 -39.60 -4.71
N LEU A 21 -12.79 -39.70 -6.03
CA LEU A 21 -13.44 -40.76 -6.81
C LEU A 21 -12.83 -42.15 -6.57
N LEU A 22 -11.50 -42.22 -6.36
CA LEU A 22 -10.76 -43.47 -6.18
C LEU A 22 -10.62 -43.90 -4.71
N ASN A 23 -11.10 -43.10 -3.76
CA ASN A 23 -10.97 -43.31 -2.31
C ASN A 23 -9.54 -43.74 -1.87
N ASN A 24 -8.52 -43.18 -2.53
CA ASN A 24 -7.13 -43.53 -2.30
C ASN A 24 -6.52 -42.57 -1.27
N ARG A 25 -6.22 -43.09 -0.08
CA ARG A 25 -5.54 -42.34 1.01
C ARG A 25 -4.29 -41.56 0.58
N PRO A 26 -3.36 -42.09 -0.25
CA PRO A 26 -2.16 -41.33 -0.62
C PRO A 26 -2.49 -40.10 -1.49
N PHE A 27 -3.48 -40.19 -2.38
CA PHE A 27 -3.92 -39.05 -3.19
C PHE A 27 -4.55 -37.95 -2.33
N LEU A 28 -5.33 -38.33 -1.33
CA LEU A 28 -5.94 -37.38 -0.40
C LEU A 28 -4.90 -36.67 0.47
N ALA A 29 -3.83 -37.36 0.86
CA ALA A 29 -2.72 -36.76 1.60
C ALA A 29 -1.99 -35.68 0.78
N VAL A 30 -1.66 -35.99 -0.48
CA VAL A 30 -1.03 -35.03 -1.41
C VAL A 30 -1.96 -33.84 -1.67
N TYR A 31 -3.25 -34.08 -1.87
CA TYR A 31 -4.25 -33.02 -2.04
C TYR A 31 -4.30 -32.07 -0.83
N THR A 32 -4.34 -32.61 0.39
CA THR A 32 -4.36 -31.80 1.62
C THR A 32 -3.09 -30.95 1.75
N PHE A 33 -1.92 -31.50 1.41
CA PHE A 33 -0.67 -30.75 1.43
C PHE A 33 -0.65 -29.61 0.40
N LEU A 34 -1.14 -29.86 -0.82
CA LEU A 34 -1.23 -28.85 -1.87
C LEU A 34 -2.22 -27.72 -1.51
N LEU A 35 -3.30 -28.03 -0.78
CA LEU A 35 -4.24 -27.03 -0.28
C LEU A 35 -3.59 -26.02 0.69
N TRP A 36 -2.65 -26.46 1.53
CA TRP A 36 -1.90 -25.56 2.40
C TRP A 36 -1.06 -24.54 1.61
N ILE A 37 -0.44 -24.98 0.51
CA ILE A 37 0.32 -24.08 -0.37
C ILE A 37 -0.62 -23.09 -1.05
N ALA A 38 -1.77 -23.55 -1.54
CA ALA A 38 -2.78 -22.69 -2.16
C ALA A 38 -3.33 -21.65 -1.17
N PHE A 39 -3.55 -22.04 0.09
CA PHE A 39 -3.94 -21.14 1.16
C PHE A 39 -2.90 -20.02 1.39
N GLY A 40 -1.61 -20.38 1.45
CA GLY A 40 -0.52 -19.40 1.57
C GLY A 40 -0.50 -18.42 0.39
N LEU A 41 -0.63 -18.92 -0.84
CA LEU A 41 -0.66 -18.09 -2.05
C LEU A 41 -1.84 -17.12 -2.11
N LEU A 42 -2.95 -17.42 -1.44
CA LEU A 42 -4.10 -16.52 -1.34
C LEU A 42 -3.96 -15.52 -0.19
N VAL A 43 -3.53 -15.98 0.98
CA VAL A 43 -3.45 -15.15 2.19
C VAL A 43 -2.33 -14.13 2.10
N VAL A 44 -1.15 -14.47 1.58
CA VAL A 44 0.00 -13.55 1.51
C VAL A 44 -0.31 -12.27 0.71
N PRO A 45 -0.77 -12.32 -0.56
CA PRO A 45 -1.12 -11.10 -1.29
C PRO A 45 -2.33 -10.39 -0.68
N GLY A 46 -3.29 -11.12 -0.09
CA GLY A 46 -4.40 -10.55 0.65
C GLY A 46 -3.93 -9.70 1.84
N TYR A 47 -3.03 -10.26 2.65
CA TYR A 47 -2.45 -9.58 3.81
C TYR A 47 -1.60 -8.38 3.41
N ILE A 48 -0.72 -8.53 2.40
CA ILE A 48 0.09 -7.41 1.90
C ILE A 48 -0.80 -6.28 1.39
N THR A 49 -1.88 -6.61 0.66
CA THR A 49 -2.82 -5.61 0.12
C THR A 49 -3.58 -4.91 1.24
N TYR A 50 -4.06 -5.67 2.22
CA TYR A 50 -4.71 -5.12 3.41
C TYR A 50 -3.77 -4.18 4.16
N LYS A 51 -2.56 -4.65 4.47
CA LYS A 51 -1.52 -3.87 5.16
C LYS A 51 -1.16 -2.59 4.39
N ARG A 52 -1.03 -2.64 3.06
CA ARG A 52 -0.77 -1.46 2.23
C ARG A 52 -1.94 -0.47 2.27
N ARG A 53 -3.20 -0.93 2.26
CA ARG A 53 -4.38 -0.05 2.32
C ARG A 53 -4.54 0.63 3.67
N THR A 54 -4.26 -0.09 4.76
CA THR A 54 -4.43 0.42 6.12
C THR A 54 -3.24 1.24 6.61
N LEU A 55 -2.00 0.83 6.31
CA LEU A 55 -0.78 1.41 6.91
C LEU A 55 0.10 2.25 5.96
N ASN A 56 -0.22 2.40 4.68
CA ASN A 56 0.59 3.22 3.78
C ASN A 56 0.19 4.71 3.84
N LEU A 57 0.43 5.33 5.01
CA LEU A 57 0.24 6.77 5.22
C LEU A 57 1.08 7.59 4.22
N GLU A 58 2.30 7.16 3.94
CA GLU A 58 3.20 7.82 2.99
C GLU A 58 2.59 7.93 1.58
N ALA A 59 2.01 6.85 1.06
CA ALA A 59 1.32 6.90 -0.23
C ALA A 59 0.07 7.78 -0.20
N LYS A 60 -0.71 7.76 0.90
CA LYS A 60 -1.89 8.62 1.05
C LYS A 60 -1.48 10.08 1.09
N VAL A 61 -0.49 10.45 1.90
CA VAL A 61 0.04 11.81 1.99
C VAL A 61 0.53 12.32 0.64
N ASN A 62 1.26 11.49 -0.10
CA ASN A 62 1.75 11.84 -1.43
C ASN A 62 0.61 12.06 -2.43
N GLN A 63 -0.39 11.18 -2.41
CA GLN A 63 -1.56 11.32 -3.26
C GLN A 63 -2.37 12.56 -2.89
N GLN A 64 -2.60 12.79 -1.60
CA GLN A 64 -3.29 13.96 -1.08
C GLN A 64 -2.58 15.23 -1.51
N TRP A 65 -1.25 15.31 -1.35
CA TRP A 65 -0.49 16.48 -1.75
C TRP A 65 -0.64 16.79 -3.24
N SER A 66 -0.44 15.79 -4.11
CA SER A 66 -0.41 16.00 -5.56
C SER A 66 -1.80 16.17 -6.19
N GLN A 67 -2.83 15.46 -5.69
CA GLN A 67 -4.15 15.40 -6.33
C GLN A 67 -5.30 16.08 -5.56
N GLU A 68 -5.28 16.06 -4.22
CA GLU A 68 -6.42 16.54 -3.42
C GLU A 68 -6.19 17.95 -2.85
N LEU A 69 -4.96 18.28 -2.48
CA LEU A 69 -4.59 19.59 -1.98
C LEU A 69 -4.40 20.56 -3.15
N GLY A 70 -5.38 21.44 -3.35
CA GLY A 70 -5.23 22.60 -4.23
C GLY A 70 -4.17 23.59 -3.72
N ALA A 71 -3.84 24.59 -4.55
CA ALA A 71 -2.79 25.58 -4.25
C ALA A 71 -2.97 26.28 -2.89
N ALA A 72 -4.20 26.66 -2.53
CA ALA A 72 -4.50 27.28 -1.24
C ALA A 72 -4.26 26.33 -0.05
N GLY A 73 -4.60 25.05 -0.18
CA GLY A 73 -4.35 24.04 0.84
C GLY A 73 -2.85 23.80 1.06
N ARG A 74 -2.09 23.71 -0.03
CA ARG A 74 -0.62 23.59 0.02
C ARG A 74 0.03 24.80 0.70
N LEU A 75 -0.46 26.02 0.43
CA LEU A 75 0.03 27.24 1.07
C LEU A 75 -0.19 27.26 2.58
N THR A 76 -1.37 26.85 3.05
CA THR A 76 -1.68 26.78 4.49
C THR A 76 -0.76 25.79 5.20
N ILE A 77 -0.50 24.64 4.57
CA ILE A 77 0.40 23.63 5.14
C ILE A 77 1.84 24.16 5.17
N GLN A 78 2.30 24.79 4.10
CA GLN A 78 3.64 25.40 4.03
C GLN A 78 3.83 26.50 5.07
N SER A 79 2.81 27.33 5.34
CA SER A 79 2.89 28.39 6.33
C SER A 79 2.82 27.90 7.78
N VAL A 80 2.02 26.86 8.06
CA VAL A 80 1.87 26.30 9.41
C VAL A 80 3.04 25.41 9.81
N LEU A 81 3.56 24.58 8.90
CA LEU A 81 4.68 23.67 9.17
C LEU A 81 6.06 24.31 8.95
N GLY A 82 6.12 25.48 8.29
CA GLY A 82 7.38 26.18 8.05
C GLY A 82 8.31 25.44 7.09
N CYS A 83 7.74 24.90 6.01
CA CYS A 83 8.44 24.09 4.99
C CYS A 83 8.06 24.55 3.58
N CYS A 84 8.85 24.14 2.59
CA CYS A 84 8.64 24.56 1.20
C CYS A 84 8.69 23.37 0.24
N GLY A 85 7.73 23.30 -0.68
CA GLY A 85 7.59 22.18 -1.62
C GLY A 85 7.33 20.84 -0.93
N TYR A 86 7.28 19.77 -1.71
CA TYR A 86 6.97 18.44 -1.18
C TYR A 86 8.21 17.62 -0.85
N PHE A 87 8.99 17.24 -1.88
CA PHE A 87 10.27 16.56 -1.74
C PHE A 87 11.45 17.52 -1.56
N SER A 88 11.36 18.68 -2.21
CA SER A 88 12.37 19.72 -2.20
C SER A 88 11.68 21.07 -2.39
N PRO A 89 12.33 22.20 -2.02
CA PRO A 89 11.72 23.53 -2.05
C PRO A 89 11.23 23.98 -3.43
N PHE A 90 11.61 23.28 -4.50
CA PHE A 90 11.28 23.63 -5.89
C PHE A 90 10.26 22.68 -6.54
N VAL A 91 9.95 21.53 -5.92
CA VAL A 91 9.05 20.51 -6.50
C VAL A 91 7.66 20.63 -5.88
N GLU A 92 6.66 20.91 -6.73
CA GLU A 92 5.24 21.12 -6.35
C GLU A 92 5.04 22.17 -5.24
N ALA A 93 5.94 23.16 -5.15
CA ALA A 93 5.82 24.28 -4.22
C ALA A 93 4.77 25.28 -4.71
N THR A 94 3.93 25.77 -3.79
CA THR A 94 3.09 26.92 -4.10
C THR A 94 3.88 28.16 -3.70
N VAL A 95 4.06 29.09 -4.64
CA VAL A 95 4.90 30.26 -4.43
C VAL A 95 4.28 31.15 -3.35
N SER A 96 5.05 31.40 -2.29
CA SER A 96 4.69 32.29 -1.18
C SER A 96 5.88 33.17 -0.82
N ALA A 97 5.63 34.30 -0.13
CA ALA A 97 6.68 35.24 0.29
C ALA A 97 7.81 34.53 1.06
N THR A 98 7.47 33.54 1.89
CA THR A 98 8.39 32.75 2.73
C THR A 98 9.17 31.67 1.95
N CYS A 99 8.59 31.14 0.86
CA CYS A 99 9.18 30.05 0.07
C CYS A 99 9.87 30.50 -1.21
N SER A 100 9.94 31.81 -1.46
CA SER A 100 10.49 32.36 -2.71
C SER A 100 12.02 32.24 -2.84
N ARG A 101 12.76 32.04 -1.74
CA ARG A 101 14.24 31.85 -1.73
C ARG A 101 14.78 31.05 -0.52
N SER A 102 13.99 30.18 0.08
CA SER A 102 14.37 29.46 1.29
C SER A 102 15.13 28.14 1.02
N ILE A 103 16.19 27.87 1.77
CA ILE A 103 16.86 26.54 1.87
C ILE A 103 16.08 25.54 2.76
N LEU A 104 14.79 25.79 2.95
CA LEU A 104 13.94 25.03 3.86
C LEU A 104 13.74 23.60 3.35
N PRO A 105 13.59 22.62 4.27
CA PRO A 105 13.34 21.24 3.90
C PRO A 105 11.96 21.08 3.24
N GLY A 106 11.80 20.00 2.47
CA GLY A 106 10.51 19.61 1.90
C GLY A 106 9.47 19.28 2.99
N CYS A 107 8.20 19.60 2.73
CA CYS A 107 7.12 19.38 3.69
C CYS A 107 6.77 17.92 3.96
N LYS A 108 7.24 16.97 3.12
CA LYS A 108 6.86 15.56 3.20
C LYS A 108 7.03 14.95 4.60
N GLN A 109 8.19 15.10 5.22
CA GLN A 109 8.48 14.48 6.51
C GLN A 109 7.61 15.06 7.62
N GLN A 110 7.58 16.39 7.75
CA GLN A 110 6.79 17.04 8.79
C GLN A 110 5.29 16.81 8.62
N PHE A 111 4.81 16.74 7.37
CA PHE A 111 3.41 16.46 7.08
C PHE A 111 3.04 15.00 7.40
N LEU A 112 3.94 14.04 7.17
CA LEU A 112 3.78 12.65 7.61
C LEU A 112 3.71 12.55 9.14
N GLU A 113 4.65 13.16 9.85
CA GLU A 113 4.67 13.18 11.33
C GLU A 113 3.39 13.81 11.91
N PHE A 114 2.85 14.83 11.25
CA PHE A 114 1.57 15.43 11.64
C PHE A 114 0.41 14.44 11.48
N GLN A 115 0.31 13.74 10.35
CA GLN A 115 -0.76 12.76 10.11
C GLN A 115 -0.65 11.53 11.02
N GLU A 116 0.57 11.06 11.32
CA GLU A 116 0.79 9.96 12.25
C GLU A 116 0.32 10.31 13.67
N LYS A 117 0.66 11.52 14.14
CA LYS A 117 0.17 12.03 15.43
C LYS A 117 -1.36 12.16 15.46
N ALA A 118 -1.96 12.64 14.37
CA ALA A 118 -3.41 12.77 14.26
C ALA A 118 -4.12 11.41 14.21
N SER A 119 -3.54 10.40 13.56
CA SER A 119 -4.10 9.04 13.44
C SER A 119 -4.01 8.20 14.73
N THR A 120 -3.27 8.67 15.75
CA THR A 120 -3.10 7.97 17.04
C THR A 120 -4.16 8.40 18.08
N ARG A 121 -5.01 9.38 17.75
CA ARG A 121 -6.20 9.76 18.54
C ARG A 121 -7.46 9.09 17.99
#